data_AF-A0A261EXT1-F1
#
_entry.id   AF-A0A261EXT1-F1
#
_cell.length_a   1.000
_cell.length_b   1.000
_cell.length_c   1.000
_cell.angle_alpha   90.00
_cell.angle_beta   90.00
_cell.angle_gamma   90.00
#
_symmetry.space_group_name_H-M   'P 1'
#
loop_
_entity.id
_entity.type
_entity.pdbx_description
1 polymer ?
#
loop_
_entity_poly.entity_id
_entity_poly.type
_entity_poly.pdbx_seq_one_letter_code
_entity_poly.pdbx_strand_id
1 'polypeptide(L)'
;MEGFPGKHAKPSFITKWWFWGIIAIVLVVALVPSRSQSPSSEVSSATASATTSATVSTTPPSANASPTIDLSAQSQQLISAIAASTNAEVMGTETFNPYEEHKQGGPHSRVEYRLDAYKESAGVHGTINGVSVDTVVYRNGKMQRVYLFGNENDVMALYPQVAKVLDPSLSDADITAAVTKYQTDEAKTQTDLLSLSDSHRLMQSDSIIGSGNDCEAFMDANTGN
;
A
#
# COMPACT_ATOMS: atom_id res chain seq x y z
N MET A 1 3.83 17.26 -63.32
CA MET A 1 4.73 16.12 -63.07
C MET A 1 4.83 16.01 -61.56
N GLU A 2 3.79 15.43 -60.95
CA GLU A 2 3.70 13.97 -60.65
C GLU A 2 4.73 13.61 -59.57
N GLY A 3 4.32 13.45 -58.31
CA GLY A 3 3.80 12.20 -57.73
C GLY A 3 4.95 11.52 -56.98
N PHE A 4 4.88 10.91 -55.81
CA PHE A 4 3.82 10.41 -54.93
C PHE A 4 4.39 10.41 -53.47
N PRO A 5 3.56 10.17 -52.45
CA PRO A 5 3.81 10.48 -51.04
C PRO A 5 4.15 9.24 -50.19
N GLY A 6 4.47 9.48 -48.92
CA GLY A 6 4.11 8.57 -47.84
C GLY A 6 5.27 8.10 -46.97
N LYS A 7 5.12 8.35 -45.65
CA LYS A 7 5.10 7.29 -44.64
C LYS A 7 4.57 7.89 -43.33
N HIS A 8 3.29 7.59 -43.06
CA HIS A 8 2.69 7.71 -41.75
C HIS A 8 3.48 6.82 -40.77
N ALA A 9 4.06 7.42 -39.73
CA ALA A 9 4.57 6.67 -38.60
C ALA A 9 3.37 6.12 -37.82
N LYS A 10 3.22 4.79 -37.80
CA LYS A 10 2.29 4.10 -36.90
C LYS A 10 2.91 4.08 -35.49
N PRO A 11 2.12 4.25 -34.42
CA PRO A 11 2.63 4.06 -33.06
C PRO A 11 2.96 2.57 -32.85
N SER A 12 4.17 2.30 -32.36
CA SER A 12 4.62 0.96 -32.00
C SER A 12 3.94 0.50 -30.71
N PHE A 13 2.83 -0.23 -30.86
CA PHE A 13 2.29 -1.11 -29.83
C PHE A 13 2.96 -2.48 -29.98
N ILE A 14 3.85 -2.86 -29.05
CA ILE A 14 4.50 -4.19 -28.82
C ILE A 14 5.61 -3.87 -27.79
N THR A 15 5.73 -4.42 -26.57
CA THR A 15 5.24 -5.68 -25.99
C THR A 15 5.42 -5.63 -24.46
N LYS A 16 4.31 -5.73 -23.71
CA LYS A 16 4.29 -6.38 -22.39
C LYS A 16 4.50 -7.88 -22.64
N TRP A 17 5.44 -8.52 -21.96
CA TRP A 17 5.63 -9.97 -21.74
C TRP A 17 6.91 -10.13 -20.90
N TRP A 18 7.24 -11.32 -20.39
CA TRP A 18 8.29 -11.56 -19.37
C TRP A 18 7.84 -10.97 -18.02
N PHE A 19 7.22 -11.68 -17.08
CA PHE A 19 7.71 -12.87 -16.38
C PHE A 19 6.54 -13.64 -15.74
N TRP A 20 6.41 -14.93 -16.08
CA TRP A 20 5.66 -15.93 -15.32
C TRP A 20 6.65 -16.91 -14.70
N GLY A 21 6.46 -17.22 -13.40
CA GLY A 21 6.66 -18.57 -12.87
C GLY A 21 7.86 -18.83 -11.96
N ILE A 22 7.64 -18.80 -10.63
CA ILE A 22 8.15 -19.84 -9.71
C ILE A 22 7.01 -20.28 -8.77
N ILE A 23 6.86 -21.61 -8.69
CA ILE A 23 5.84 -22.47 -8.07
C ILE A 23 6.25 -22.77 -6.61
N ALA A 24 5.40 -22.52 -5.60
CA ALA A 24 4.48 -23.41 -4.87
C ALA A 24 5.06 -24.48 -3.90
N ILE A 25 4.40 -24.58 -2.72
CA ILE A 25 4.19 -25.74 -1.81
C ILE A 25 5.23 -25.99 -0.70
N VAL A 26 4.81 -25.83 0.58
CA VAL A 26 4.59 -26.94 1.54
C VAL A 26 3.43 -26.60 2.48
N LEU A 27 2.40 -27.43 2.45
CA LEU A 27 1.25 -27.47 3.34
C LEU A 27 1.36 -28.79 4.11
N VAL A 28 1.43 -28.78 5.45
CA VAL A 28 1.14 -29.96 6.26
C VAL A 28 0.16 -29.60 7.36
N VAL A 29 -0.99 -30.26 7.25
CA VAL A 29 -2.13 -30.32 8.16
C VAL A 29 -1.74 -31.05 9.44
N ALA A 30 -2.20 -30.55 10.59
CA ALA A 30 -2.50 -31.40 11.73
C ALA A 30 -3.76 -30.87 12.44
N LEU A 31 -4.86 -31.62 12.24
CA LEU A 31 -6.19 -31.45 12.79
C LEU A 31 -6.44 -32.67 13.67
N VAL A 32 -6.70 -32.52 14.98
CA VAL A 32 -7.42 -33.53 15.78
C VAL A 32 -8.28 -32.84 16.86
N PRO A 33 -9.54 -33.29 17.10
CA PRO A 33 -10.57 -32.58 17.86
C PRO A 33 -10.89 -33.23 19.24
N SER A 34 -11.74 -32.60 20.07
CA SER A 34 -13.00 -33.23 20.61
C SER A 34 -13.66 -32.51 21.80
N ARG A 35 -14.99 -32.31 21.65
CA ARG A 35 -16.15 -32.48 22.58
C ARG A 35 -16.10 -31.85 23.98
N SER A 36 -16.97 -30.87 24.28
CA SER A 36 -18.41 -30.96 24.65
C SER A 36 -18.68 -31.36 26.11
N GLN A 37 -19.13 -30.40 26.93
CA GLN A 37 -20.20 -30.63 27.92
C GLN A 37 -20.79 -29.30 28.45
N SER A 38 -22.10 -29.15 28.28
CA SER A 38 -23.02 -28.34 29.11
C SER A 38 -24.02 -29.34 29.73
N PRO A 39 -25.01 -28.95 30.54
CA PRO A 39 -25.16 -27.85 31.51
C PRO A 39 -25.62 -28.38 32.90
N SER A 40 -25.78 -27.51 33.90
CA SER A 40 -26.81 -27.71 34.94
C SER A 40 -27.16 -26.41 35.67
N SER A 41 -28.48 -26.19 35.78
CA SER A 41 -29.18 -25.03 36.34
C SER A 41 -29.53 -25.23 37.82
N GLU A 42 -29.72 -24.13 38.56
CA GLU A 42 -30.61 -24.00 39.75
C GLU A 42 -30.87 -22.48 39.96
N VAL A 43 -32.01 -21.91 39.55
CA VAL A 43 -33.34 -21.77 40.20
C VAL A 43 -33.38 -20.86 41.45
N SER A 44 -33.84 -19.63 41.19
CA SER A 44 -34.85 -18.76 41.88
C SER A 44 -35.04 -18.76 43.39
N SER A 45 -35.26 -17.55 43.94
CA SER A 45 -36.42 -17.22 44.78
C SER A 45 -36.69 -15.71 44.82
N ALA A 46 -37.97 -15.35 44.69
CA ALA A 46 -38.52 -14.00 44.54
C ALA A 46 -38.74 -13.28 45.89
N THR A 47 -38.97 -11.96 45.86
CA THR A 47 -40.12 -11.29 46.52
C THR A 47 -40.24 -9.84 46.01
N ALA A 48 -41.47 -9.45 45.68
CA ALA A 48 -41.86 -8.18 45.08
C ALA A 48 -42.16 -7.08 46.12
N SER A 49 -42.09 -5.81 45.71
CA SER A 49 -43.02 -4.76 46.15
C SER A 49 -43.08 -3.63 45.12
N ALA A 50 -44.30 -3.23 44.79
CA ALA A 50 -44.66 -2.29 43.74
C ALA A 50 -44.57 -0.82 44.20
N THR A 51 -44.26 0.10 43.28
CA THR A 51 -44.79 1.48 43.25
C THR A 51 -44.64 2.04 41.83
N THR A 52 -45.64 2.82 41.43
CA THR A 52 -46.04 3.25 40.10
C THR A 52 -45.18 4.38 39.50
N SER A 53 -45.10 4.38 38.17
CA SER A 53 -44.97 5.53 37.24
C SER A 53 -43.65 6.31 37.16
N ALA A 54 -42.90 6.08 36.07
CA ALA A 54 -42.59 7.09 35.04
C ALA A 54 -41.82 6.44 33.88
N THR A 55 -42.46 6.31 32.71
CA THR A 55 -41.79 5.96 31.47
C THR A 55 -40.91 7.13 31.05
N VAL A 56 -39.60 6.98 31.23
CA VAL A 56 -38.60 7.73 30.48
C VAL A 56 -38.02 6.76 29.47
N SER A 57 -38.42 6.88 28.20
CA SER A 57 -37.75 6.22 27.09
C SER A 57 -36.37 6.84 26.94
N THR A 58 -35.38 6.30 27.66
CA THR A 58 -33.99 6.43 27.27
C THR A 58 -33.71 5.33 26.26
N THR A 59 -33.70 5.71 24.98
CA THR A 59 -32.97 4.96 23.97
C THR A 59 -31.57 4.65 24.53
N PRO A 60 -31.15 3.37 24.59
CA PRO A 60 -29.76 3.07 24.91
C PRO A 60 -28.88 3.78 23.88
N PRO A 61 -27.78 4.45 24.28
CA PRO A 61 -26.85 4.99 23.31
C PRO A 61 -26.41 3.85 22.41
N SER A 62 -26.68 4.04 21.12
CA SER A 62 -26.34 3.11 20.06
C SER A 62 -24.89 2.69 20.24
N ALA A 63 -24.67 1.37 20.23
CA ALA A 63 -23.38 0.75 20.42
C ALA A 63 -22.30 1.45 19.58
N ASN A 64 -21.15 1.68 20.22
CA ASN A 64 -19.84 1.98 19.60
C ASN A 64 -19.84 1.80 18.07
N ALA A 65 -19.98 2.89 17.34
CA ALA A 65 -19.43 2.93 16.01
C ALA A 65 -17.91 2.84 16.19
N SER A 66 -17.32 1.68 15.92
CA SER A 66 -15.87 1.61 15.70
C SER A 66 -15.52 2.69 14.68
N PRO A 67 -14.43 3.45 14.88
CA PRO A 67 -14.02 4.45 13.91
C PRO A 67 -13.86 3.77 12.54
N THR A 68 -14.71 4.15 11.58
CA THR A 68 -14.51 3.75 10.19
C THR A 68 -13.26 4.45 9.70
N ILE A 69 -12.25 3.66 9.33
CA ILE A 69 -11.00 4.20 8.80
C ILE A 69 -11.25 4.69 7.38
N ASP A 70 -11.02 5.98 7.14
CA ASP A 70 -11.00 6.53 5.78
C ASP A 70 -9.62 6.30 5.14
N LEU A 71 -9.53 5.24 4.35
CA LEU A 71 -8.29 4.84 3.70
C LEU A 71 -7.85 5.82 2.61
N SER A 72 -8.80 6.47 1.93
CA SER A 72 -8.48 7.47 0.91
C SER A 72 -7.87 8.70 1.56
N ALA A 73 -8.39 9.14 2.70
CA ALA A 73 -7.81 10.23 3.47
C ALA A 73 -6.39 9.89 3.97
N GLN A 74 -6.15 8.66 4.44
CA GLN A 74 -4.81 8.22 4.83
C GLN A 74 -3.83 8.22 3.66
N SER A 75 -4.25 7.70 2.49
CA SER A 75 -3.41 7.70 1.28
C SER A 75 -3.10 9.14 0.82
N GLN A 76 -4.06 10.05 0.93
CA GLN A 76 -3.89 11.48 0.63
C GLN A 76 -2.94 12.17 1.62
N GLN A 77 -3.03 11.82 2.90
CA GLN A 77 -2.10 12.33 3.92
C GLN A 77 -0.67 11.86 3.65
N LEU A 78 -0.51 10.59 3.24
CA LEU A 78 0.79 10.01 2.92
C LEU A 78 1.47 10.73 1.75
N ILE A 79 0.77 10.92 0.62
CA ILE A 79 1.37 11.63 -0.53
C ILE A 79 1.69 13.09 -0.19
N SER A 80 0.86 13.73 0.65
CA SER A 80 1.11 15.09 1.14
C SER A 80 2.34 15.16 2.06
N ALA A 81 2.56 14.14 2.89
CA ALA A 81 3.74 14.06 3.76
C ALA A 81 5.04 13.89 2.95
N ILE A 82 4.99 13.12 1.86
CA ILE A 82 6.12 12.96 0.92
C ILE A 82 6.42 14.29 0.19
N ALA A 83 5.39 15.01 -0.24
CA ALA A 83 5.60 16.32 -0.87
C ALA A 83 6.16 17.34 0.13
N ALA A 84 5.67 17.32 1.38
CA ALA A 84 6.16 18.20 2.44
C ALA A 84 7.63 17.93 2.80
N SER A 85 8.08 16.67 2.81
CA SER A 85 9.49 16.34 3.11
C SER A 85 10.47 16.84 2.04
N THR A 86 9.98 17.12 0.83
CA THR A 86 10.77 17.70 -0.26
C THR A 86 10.48 19.18 -0.51
N ASN A 87 9.61 19.80 0.30
CA ASN A 87 9.10 21.16 0.08
C ASN A 87 8.57 21.37 -1.35
N ALA A 88 7.88 20.35 -1.86
CA ALA A 88 7.29 20.32 -3.19
C ALA A 88 5.74 20.32 -3.12
N GLU A 89 5.10 20.50 -4.27
CA GLU A 89 3.65 20.35 -4.44
C GLU A 89 3.33 19.00 -5.09
N VAL A 90 2.16 18.43 -4.75
CA VAL A 90 1.61 17.27 -5.45
C VAL A 90 0.82 17.77 -6.66
N MET A 91 1.25 17.42 -7.86
CA MET A 91 0.59 17.79 -9.11
C MET A 91 -0.31 16.65 -9.61
N GLY A 92 -1.45 16.99 -10.19
CA GLY A 92 -2.29 16.03 -10.92
C GLY A 92 -2.88 14.91 -10.06
N THR A 93 -3.31 15.23 -8.84
CA THR A 93 -3.82 14.24 -7.89
C THR A 93 -5.08 13.52 -8.37
N GLU A 94 -5.10 12.19 -8.28
CA GLU A 94 -6.24 11.34 -8.61
C GLU A 94 -6.41 10.25 -7.54
N THR A 95 -7.63 9.98 -7.10
CA THR A 95 -7.93 8.84 -6.23
C THR A 95 -8.30 7.62 -7.07
N PHE A 96 -7.88 6.44 -6.64
CA PHE A 96 -8.21 5.18 -7.33
C PHE A 96 -8.46 4.04 -6.34
N ASN A 97 -9.13 2.99 -6.81
CA ASN A 97 -9.25 1.74 -6.08
C ASN A 97 -8.29 0.70 -6.71
N PRO A 98 -7.23 0.27 -6.01
CA PRO A 98 -6.23 -0.65 -6.56
C PRO A 98 -6.82 -1.94 -7.16
N TYR A 99 -7.78 -2.56 -6.49
CA TYR A 99 -8.39 -3.81 -6.94
C TYR A 99 -9.20 -3.64 -8.23
N GLU A 100 -9.98 -2.56 -8.34
CA GLU A 100 -10.73 -2.26 -9.56
C GLU A 100 -9.82 -1.81 -10.71
N GLU A 101 -8.76 -1.05 -10.43
CA GLU A 101 -7.70 -0.73 -11.41
C GLU A 101 -7.09 -2.00 -12.03
N HIS A 102 -6.82 -3.02 -11.20
CA HIS A 102 -6.34 -4.31 -11.69
C HIS A 102 -7.34 -4.99 -12.62
N LYS A 103 -8.58 -5.11 -12.14
CA LYS A 103 -9.66 -5.82 -12.84
C LYS A 103 -10.01 -5.18 -14.19
N GLN A 104 -9.87 -3.87 -14.30
CA GLN A 104 -10.20 -3.10 -15.50
C GLN A 104 -8.97 -2.83 -16.39
N GLY A 105 -7.76 -3.11 -15.90
CA GLY A 105 -6.53 -2.79 -16.59
C GLY A 105 -6.30 -1.28 -16.72
N GLY A 106 -6.67 -0.53 -15.68
CA GLY A 106 -6.58 0.94 -15.65
C GLY A 106 -5.14 1.47 -15.55
N PRO A 107 -4.98 2.80 -15.57
CA PRO A 107 -3.66 3.46 -15.63
C PRO A 107 -2.75 3.13 -14.44
N HIS A 108 -3.32 2.87 -13.26
CA HIS A 108 -2.57 2.63 -12.02
C HIS A 108 -2.50 1.14 -11.68
N SER A 109 -2.83 0.27 -12.64
CA SER A 109 -2.93 -1.19 -12.45
C SER A 109 -1.57 -1.83 -12.12
N ARG A 110 -1.53 -2.57 -11.01
CA ARG A 110 -0.40 -3.43 -10.59
C ARG A 110 -0.85 -4.89 -10.49
N VAL A 111 0.07 -5.85 -10.62
CA VAL A 111 -0.30 -7.29 -10.62
C VAL A 111 -0.72 -7.79 -9.24
N GLU A 112 -0.13 -7.26 -8.18
CA GLU A 112 -0.42 -7.58 -6.78
C GLU A 112 -1.79 -7.07 -6.33
N TYR A 113 -2.35 -6.08 -7.01
CA TYR A 113 -3.66 -5.54 -6.67
C TYR A 113 -4.80 -6.55 -6.90
N ARG A 114 -4.54 -7.67 -7.59
CA ARG A 114 -5.47 -8.81 -7.68
C ARG A 114 -5.68 -9.54 -6.36
N LEU A 115 -4.80 -9.33 -5.37
CA LEU A 115 -4.80 -10.07 -4.11
C LEU A 115 -5.88 -9.53 -3.17
N ASP A 116 -6.42 -10.42 -2.33
CA ASP A 116 -7.50 -10.10 -1.38
C ASP A 116 -7.15 -8.96 -0.43
N ALA A 117 -5.87 -8.74 -0.15
CA ALA A 117 -5.39 -7.65 0.70
C ALA A 117 -5.74 -6.24 0.16
N TYR A 118 -6.02 -6.12 -1.14
CA TYR A 118 -6.33 -4.87 -1.83
C TYR A 118 -7.83 -4.67 -2.12
N LYS A 119 -8.70 -5.65 -1.84
CA LYS A 119 -10.14 -5.56 -2.15
C LYS A 119 -10.82 -4.33 -1.55
N GLU A 120 -10.42 -3.98 -0.32
CA GLU A 120 -10.91 -2.79 0.40
C GLU A 120 -9.77 -1.78 0.60
N SER A 121 -8.90 -1.62 -0.40
CA SER A 121 -7.82 -0.62 -0.36
C SER A 121 -8.22 0.68 -1.05
N ALA A 122 -7.47 1.74 -0.78
CA ALA A 122 -7.57 3.02 -1.47
C ALA A 122 -6.18 3.47 -1.89
N GLY A 123 -6.09 4.08 -3.06
CA GLY A 123 -4.86 4.66 -3.58
C GLY A 123 -5.05 6.11 -3.99
N VAL A 124 -3.93 6.84 -3.99
CA VAL A 124 -3.83 8.20 -4.52
C VAL A 124 -2.61 8.26 -5.43
N HIS A 125 -2.83 8.71 -6.65
CA HIS A 125 -1.80 9.04 -7.61
C HIS A 125 -1.50 10.54 -7.56
N GLY A 126 -0.26 10.92 -7.81
CA GLY A 126 0.14 12.29 -8.10
C GLY A 126 1.57 12.35 -8.62
N THR A 127 2.04 13.54 -8.97
CA THR A 127 3.41 13.78 -9.40
C THR A 127 4.13 14.70 -8.42
N ILE A 128 5.32 14.32 -7.97
CA ILE A 128 6.18 15.11 -7.08
C ILE A 128 7.55 15.25 -7.75
N ASN A 129 7.98 16.49 -8.02
CA ASN A 129 9.27 16.77 -8.68
C ASN A 129 9.51 15.97 -9.98
N GLY A 130 8.45 15.73 -10.77
CA GLY A 130 8.54 14.97 -12.02
C GLY A 130 8.49 13.44 -11.86
N VAL A 131 8.43 12.93 -10.63
CA VAL A 131 8.25 11.50 -10.33
C VAL A 131 6.76 11.21 -10.16
N SER A 132 6.29 10.18 -10.86
CA SER A 132 4.96 9.61 -10.64
C SER A 132 4.94 8.86 -9.31
N VAL A 133 3.99 9.19 -8.43
CA VAL A 133 3.87 8.63 -7.10
C VAL A 133 2.48 8.06 -6.90
N ASP A 134 2.40 6.75 -6.65
CA ASP A 134 1.18 6.10 -6.18
C ASP A 134 1.35 5.76 -4.71
N THR A 135 0.50 6.31 -3.85
CA THR A 135 0.36 5.83 -2.47
C THR A 135 -0.85 4.91 -2.39
N VAL A 136 -0.72 3.83 -1.62
CA VAL A 136 -1.80 2.87 -1.41
C VAL A 136 -1.87 2.49 0.06
N VAL A 137 -3.07 2.54 0.62
CA VAL A 137 -3.36 2.07 1.97
C VAL A 137 -4.27 0.85 1.88
N TYR A 138 -3.85 -0.25 2.51
CA TYR A 138 -4.48 -1.55 2.37
C TYR A 138 -4.47 -2.34 3.69
N ARG A 139 -5.09 -3.54 3.70
CA ARG A 139 -5.37 -4.31 4.93
C ARG A 139 -6.02 -3.47 6.04
N ASN A 140 -7.08 -2.75 5.68
CA ASN A 140 -7.84 -1.88 6.59
C ASN A 140 -6.96 -0.85 7.32
N GLY A 141 -6.06 -0.19 6.60
CA GLY A 141 -5.26 0.92 7.15
C GLY A 141 -4.05 0.48 7.98
N LYS A 142 -3.71 -0.81 7.96
CA LYS A 142 -2.55 -1.36 8.69
C LYS A 142 -1.28 -1.38 7.87
N MET A 143 -1.42 -1.29 6.56
CA MET A 143 -0.31 -1.30 5.62
C MET A 143 -0.44 -0.13 4.67
N GLN A 144 0.71 0.43 4.33
CA GLN A 144 0.85 1.47 3.33
C GLN A 144 1.98 1.11 2.38
N ARG A 145 1.79 1.42 1.11
CA ARG A 145 2.75 1.19 0.04
C ARG A 145 2.89 2.44 -0.81
N VAL A 146 4.10 2.73 -1.23
CA VAL A 146 4.41 3.83 -2.15
C VAL A 146 5.13 3.26 -3.36
N TYR A 147 4.68 3.61 -4.55
CA TYR A 147 5.37 3.35 -5.81
C TYR A 147 5.89 4.67 -6.37
N LEU A 148 7.13 4.65 -6.85
CA LEU A 148 7.79 5.76 -7.53
C LEU A 148 8.12 5.29 -8.94
N PHE A 149 7.80 6.11 -9.94
CA PHE A 149 8.13 5.80 -11.33
C PHE A 149 8.59 7.06 -12.06
N GLY A 150 9.70 6.96 -12.80
CA GLY A 150 10.21 8.06 -13.61
C GLY A 150 11.70 7.95 -13.91
N ASN A 151 12.35 9.11 -14.08
CA ASN A 151 13.79 9.17 -14.27
C ASN A 151 14.55 8.69 -13.03
N GLU A 152 15.61 7.91 -13.23
CA GLU A 152 16.45 7.34 -12.18
C GLU A 152 16.96 8.39 -11.20
N ASN A 153 17.43 9.54 -11.67
CA ASN A 153 17.96 10.57 -10.76
C ASN A 153 16.86 11.17 -9.89
N ASP A 154 15.67 11.39 -10.45
CA ASP A 154 14.55 11.99 -9.72
C ASP A 154 13.93 10.97 -8.74
N VAL A 155 13.79 9.71 -9.17
CA VAL A 155 13.38 8.60 -8.29
C VAL A 155 14.36 8.45 -7.14
N MET A 156 15.67 8.48 -7.41
CA MET A 156 16.68 8.33 -6.36
C MET A 156 16.82 9.56 -5.46
N ALA A 157 16.44 10.75 -5.93
CA ALA A 157 16.34 11.94 -5.09
C ALA A 157 15.14 11.85 -4.13
N LEU A 158 14.03 11.28 -4.57
CA LEU A 158 12.81 11.14 -3.78
C LEU A 158 12.82 9.90 -2.85
N TYR A 159 13.51 8.83 -3.24
CA TYR A 159 13.58 7.56 -2.50
C TYR A 159 13.93 7.72 -1.01
N PRO A 160 15.01 8.42 -0.61
CA PRO A 160 15.33 8.65 0.81
C PRO A 160 14.20 9.31 1.61
N GLN A 161 13.46 10.22 0.97
CA GLN A 161 12.40 10.99 1.61
C GLN A 161 11.18 10.12 1.88
N VAL A 162 10.82 9.28 0.90
CA VAL A 162 9.74 8.29 1.07
C VAL A 162 10.11 7.29 2.15
N ALA A 163 11.35 6.78 2.16
CA ALA A 163 11.82 5.88 3.20
C ALA A 163 11.64 6.47 4.61
N LYS A 164 12.04 7.73 4.82
CA LYS A 164 11.89 8.42 6.11
C LYS A 164 10.45 8.72 6.50
N VAL A 165 9.59 9.01 5.52
CA VAL A 165 8.15 9.22 5.79
C VAL A 165 7.48 7.91 6.22
N LEU A 166 7.82 6.80 5.56
CA LEU A 166 7.24 5.48 5.85
C LEU A 166 7.80 4.85 7.12
N ASP A 167 9.09 5.02 7.36
CA ASP A 167 9.79 4.48 8.53
C ASP A 167 10.81 5.50 9.07
N PRO A 168 10.39 6.40 9.98
CA PRO A 168 11.28 7.41 10.56
C PRO A 168 12.47 6.84 11.34
N SER A 169 12.44 5.54 11.70
CA SER A 169 13.51 4.88 12.44
C SER A 169 14.72 4.52 11.59
N LEU A 170 14.55 4.45 10.26
CA LEU A 170 15.64 4.17 9.33
C LEU A 170 16.78 5.16 9.52
N SER A 171 18.01 4.68 9.63
CA SER A 171 19.19 5.53 9.76
C SER A 171 19.59 6.12 8.41
N ASP A 172 20.22 7.30 8.42
CA ASP A 172 20.72 7.92 7.19
C ASP A 172 21.84 7.07 6.55
N ALA A 173 22.58 6.31 7.37
CA ALA A 173 23.60 5.39 6.91
C ALA A 173 23.01 4.21 6.13
N ASP A 174 21.92 3.61 6.62
CA ASP A 174 21.25 2.50 5.94
C ASP A 174 20.60 2.95 4.63
N ILE A 175 19.97 4.12 4.63
CA ILE A 175 19.41 4.71 3.40
C ILE A 175 20.51 5.00 2.38
N THR A 176 21.62 5.61 2.81
CA THR A 176 22.76 5.89 1.93
C THR A 176 23.37 4.60 1.37
N ALA A 177 23.48 3.56 2.20
CA ALA A 177 23.96 2.25 1.78
C ALA A 177 23.04 1.62 0.72
N ALA A 178 21.72 1.71 0.91
CA ALA A 178 20.74 1.20 -0.06
C ALA A 178 20.85 1.91 -1.42
N VAL A 179 20.88 3.25 -1.41
CA VAL A 179 21.07 4.06 -2.63
C VAL A 179 22.39 3.74 -3.31
N THR A 180 23.49 3.66 -2.55
CA THR A 180 24.82 3.35 -3.09
C THR A 180 24.82 1.98 -3.75
N LYS A 181 24.25 0.97 -3.08
CA LYS A 181 24.19 -0.39 -3.62
C LYS A 181 23.46 -0.44 -4.95
N TYR A 182 22.28 0.19 -5.05
CA TYR A 182 21.56 0.32 -6.32
C TYR A 182 22.38 1.05 -7.40
N GLN A 183 23.06 2.15 -7.05
CA GLN A 183 23.83 2.94 -8.01
C GLN A 183 25.03 2.16 -8.57
N THR A 184 25.68 1.34 -7.73
CA THR A 184 26.86 0.54 -8.10
C THR A 184 26.54 -0.81 -8.74
N ASP A 185 25.30 -1.28 -8.63
CA ASP A 185 24.88 -2.53 -9.23
C ASP A 185 24.58 -2.38 -10.73
N GLU A 186 25.33 -3.10 -11.56
CA GLU A 186 25.12 -3.13 -13.01
C GLU A 186 23.77 -3.73 -13.40
N ALA A 187 23.22 -4.64 -12.59
CA ALA A 187 21.92 -5.25 -12.84
C ALA A 187 20.74 -4.32 -12.54
N LYS A 188 20.97 -3.19 -11.85
CA LYS A 188 19.97 -2.17 -11.53
C LYS A 188 18.69 -2.77 -10.95
N THR A 189 18.85 -3.78 -10.08
CA THR A 189 17.74 -4.53 -9.49
C THR A 189 18.09 -4.85 -8.05
N GLN A 190 17.45 -4.17 -7.11
CA GLN A 190 17.68 -4.35 -5.68
C GLN A 190 16.35 -4.57 -4.96
N THR A 191 16.36 -5.48 -4.00
CA THR A 191 15.20 -5.80 -3.16
C THR A 191 15.64 -5.89 -1.70
N ASP A 192 14.75 -5.48 -0.81
CA ASP A 192 14.84 -5.66 0.63
C ASP A 192 16.14 -5.08 1.24
N LEU A 193 16.56 -3.89 0.77
CA LEU A 193 17.75 -3.23 1.30
C LEU A 193 17.43 -2.48 2.60
N LEU A 194 16.27 -1.82 2.66
CA LEU A 194 15.82 -1.10 3.84
C LEU A 194 15.10 -2.04 4.83
N SER A 195 14.28 -2.96 4.32
CA SER A 195 13.51 -3.91 5.15
C SER A 195 14.38 -4.93 5.90
N LEU A 196 15.65 -5.09 5.51
CA LEU A 196 16.64 -5.92 6.20
C LEU A 196 17.71 -5.11 6.96
N SER A 197 17.61 -3.78 6.97
CA SER A 197 18.53 -2.93 7.71
C SER A 197 18.26 -2.98 9.22
N ASP A 198 19.28 -2.86 10.07
CA ASP A 198 19.10 -2.96 11.53
C ASP A 198 18.22 -1.86 12.14
N SER A 199 18.17 -0.71 11.47
CA SER A 199 17.44 0.47 11.96
C SER A 199 15.94 0.41 11.69
N HIS A 200 15.46 -0.43 10.76
CA HIS A 200 14.05 -0.47 10.38
C HIS A 200 13.14 -0.89 11.56
N ARG A 201 11.91 -0.40 11.53
CA ARG A 201 10.85 -0.77 12.50
C ARG A 201 9.50 -1.00 11.83
N LEU A 202 9.22 -0.30 10.74
CA LEU A 202 7.95 -0.34 10.02
C LEU A 202 8.10 -0.90 8.61
N MET A 203 9.26 -0.66 7.96
CA MET A 203 9.52 -1.15 6.60
C MET A 203 9.43 -2.67 6.53
N GLN A 204 8.59 -3.18 5.64
CA GLN A 204 8.34 -4.61 5.43
C GLN A 204 9.00 -5.13 4.15
N SER A 205 9.07 -4.31 3.11
CA SER A 205 9.76 -4.64 1.87
C SER A 205 10.04 -3.36 1.07
N ASP A 206 11.10 -3.39 0.28
CA ASP A 206 11.46 -2.31 -0.64
C ASP A 206 12.09 -2.90 -1.89
N SER A 207 12.00 -2.18 -3.01
CA SER A 207 12.79 -2.49 -4.19
C SER A 207 13.07 -1.25 -5.02
N ILE A 208 14.14 -1.33 -5.81
CA ILE A 208 14.48 -0.38 -6.87
C ILE A 208 14.88 -1.19 -8.09
N ILE A 209 14.22 -0.97 -9.22
CA ILE A 209 14.41 -1.73 -10.46
C ILE A 209 14.43 -0.77 -11.65
N GLY A 210 15.30 -1.05 -12.61
CA GLY A 210 15.39 -0.27 -13.85
C GLY A 210 16.37 0.90 -13.73
N SER A 211 16.49 1.66 -14.81
CA SER A 211 17.47 2.75 -14.93
C SER A 211 17.06 3.75 -16.00
N GLY A 212 17.76 4.88 -16.09
CA GLY A 212 17.47 5.90 -17.11
C GLY A 212 16.10 6.53 -16.92
N ASN A 213 15.21 6.45 -17.91
CA ASN A 213 13.85 7.03 -17.82
C ASN A 213 12.79 6.05 -17.31
N ASP A 214 13.16 4.78 -17.12
CA ASP A 214 12.27 3.70 -16.72
C ASP A 214 12.77 3.10 -15.40
N CYS A 215 12.91 3.95 -14.38
CA CYS A 215 13.25 3.54 -13.03
C CYS A 215 11.97 3.46 -12.19
N GLU A 216 11.81 2.36 -11.48
CA GLU A 216 10.72 2.13 -10.53
C GLU A 216 11.29 1.79 -9.17
N ALA A 217 10.68 2.35 -8.12
CA ALA A 217 10.88 1.88 -6.77
C ALA A 217 9.54 1.61 -6.10
N PHE A 218 9.49 0.66 -5.17
CA PHE A 218 8.40 0.59 -4.22
C PHE A 218 8.91 0.42 -2.79
N MET A 219 8.10 0.88 -1.84
CA MET A 219 8.32 0.66 -0.42
C MET A 219 7.00 0.28 0.23
N ASP A 220 7.02 -0.72 1.09
CA ASP A 220 5.87 -1.26 1.78
C ASP A 220 6.14 -1.26 3.28
N ALA A 221 5.26 -0.65 4.06
CA ALA A 221 5.46 -0.45 5.49
C ALA A 221 4.17 -0.65 6.28
N ASN A 222 4.32 -1.03 7.55
CA ASN A 222 3.23 -0.98 8.51
C ASN A 222 2.92 0.49 8.86
N THR A 223 1.64 0.83 9.08
CA THR A 223 1.24 2.19 9.47
C THR A 223 1.54 2.53 10.94
N GLY A 224 1.92 1.54 11.76
CA GLY A 224 2.36 1.75 13.15
C GLY A 224 1.23 2.05 14.14
N ASN A 225 -0.03 1.85 13.73
CA ASN A 225 -1.24 2.00 14.57
C ASN A 225 -1.54 0.76 15.43
#